data_AF-A0A2E7HKE6-F1
#
_entry.id   AF-A0A2E7HKE6-F1
#
_cell.length_a   1.000
_cell.length_b   1.000
_cell.length_c   1.000
_cell.angle_alpha   90.00
_cell.angle_beta   90.00
_cell.angle_gamma   90.00
#
_symmetry.space_group_name_H-M   'P 1'
#
loop_
_entity.id
_entity.type
_entity.pdbx_description
1 polymer ?
#
loop_
_entity_poly.entity_id
_entity_poly.type
_entity_poly.pdbx_seq_one_letter_code
_entity_poly.pdbx_strand_id
1 'polypeptide(L)' 'MVGEGDLSALLDAHDLFLRLVLAQQLQDIGQGKAPGSKVDIAALDRPTRKRLRKVLRSVSHLPQLALDVAACG' A
#
# COMPACT_ATOMS: atom_id res chain seq x y z
N MET A 1 -5.39 -3.75 -22.35
CA MET A 1 -4.55 -4.88 -21.86
C MET A 1 -3.84 -4.39 -20.61
N VAL A 2 -3.97 -5.11 -19.51
CA VAL A 2 -3.15 -4.92 -18.30
C VAL A 2 -1.71 -5.30 -18.67
N GLY A 3 -0.76 -4.39 -18.50
CA GLY A 3 0.65 -4.67 -18.77
C GLY A 3 1.33 -5.32 -17.56
N GLU A 4 2.42 -6.07 -17.77
CA GLU A 4 3.25 -6.63 -16.69
C GLU A 4 3.70 -5.55 -15.68
N GLY A 5 3.88 -4.30 -16.14
CA GLY A 5 4.23 -3.16 -15.29
C GLY A 5 3.15 -2.76 -14.28
N ASP A 6 1.86 -2.90 -14.62
CA ASP A 6 0.76 -2.56 -13.70
C ASP A 6 0.65 -3.59 -12.57
N LEU A 7 0.82 -4.88 -12.90
CA LEU A 7 0.84 -5.95 -11.90
C LEU A 7 2.05 -5.82 -10.97
N SER A 8 3.24 -5.54 -11.51
CA SER A 8 4.44 -5.30 -10.69
C SER A 8 4.25 -4.11 -9.74
N ALA A 9 3.65 -3.02 -10.22
CA ALA A 9 3.38 -1.85 -9.38
C ALA A 9 2.39 -2.15 -8.25
N LEU A 10 1.39 -2.99 -8.50
CA LEU A 10 0.44 -3.45 -7.48
C LEU A 10 1.13 -4.32 -6.43
N LEU A 11 1.99 -5.26 -6.84
CA LEU A 11 2.75 -6.12 -5.94
C LEU A 11 3.69 -5.29 -5.05
N ASP A 12 4.38 -4.31 -5.62
CA ASP A 12 5.24 -3.39 -4.87
C ASP A 12 4.46 -2.55 -3.84
N ALA A 13 3.24 -2.13 -4.20
CA ALA A 13 2.33 -1.44 -3.28
C ALA A 13 1.87 -2.32 -2.14
N HIS A 14 1.55 -3.57 -2.45
CA HIS A 14 1.11 -4.53 -1.46
C HIS A 14 2.23 -4.89 -0.48
N ASP A 15 3.45 -5.18 -0.95
CA ASP A 15 4.62 -5.43 -0.10
C ASP A 15 4.91 -4.23 0.82
N LEU A 16 4.95 -3.02 0.27
CA LEU A 16 5.18 -1.82 1.08
C LEU A 16 4.09 -1.64 2.14
N PHE A 17 2.82 -1.82 1.78
CA PHE A 17 1.71 -1.66 2.72
C PHE A 17 1.79 -2.68 3.86
N LEU A 18 2.03 -3.96 3.56
CA LEU A 18 2.16 -5.00 4.58
C LEU A 18 3.31 -4.72 5.56
N ARG A 19 4.47 -4.28 5.05
CA ARG A 19 5.59 -3.88 5.91
C ARG A 19 5.23 -2.75 6.86
N LEU A 20 4.51 -1.74 6.37
CA LEU A 20 4.08 -0.59 7.18
C LEU A 20 3.04 -0.98 8.23
N VAL A 21 2.09 -1.84 7.88
CA VAL A 21 1.10 -2.37 8.83
C VAL A 21 1.78 -3.17 9.92
N LEU A 22 2.67 -4.11 9.57
CA LEU A 22 3.39 -4.91 10.55
C LEU A 22 4.25 -4.04 11.48
N ALA A 23 4.93 -3.03 10.94
CA ALA A 23 5.68 -2.07 11.74
C ALA A 23 4.79 -1.31 12.72
N GLN A 24 3.61 -0.86 12.28
CA GLN A 24 2.64 -0.22 13.18
C GLN A 24 2.12 -1.17 14.24
N GLN A 25 1.80 -2.43 13.88
CA GLN A 25 1.31 -3.42 14.84
C GLN A 25 2.34 -3.72 15.93
N LEU A 26 3.63 -3.80 15.57
CA LEU A 26 4.70 -3.94 16.55
C LEU A 26 4.78 -2.73 17.50
N GLN A 27 4.59 -1.51 16.98
CA GLN A 27 4.53 -0.30 17.82
C GLN A 27 3.30 -0.30 18.74
N ASP A 28 2.13 -0.68 18.22
CA ASP A 28 0.89 -0.76 18.99
C ASP A 28 1.05 -1.75 20.15
N ILE A 29 1.58 -2.95 19.87
CA ILE A 29 1.88 -3.98 20.88
C ILE A 29 2.88 -3.44 21.92
N GLY A 30 3.95 -2.78 21.46
CA GLY A 30 4.94 -2.16 22.36
C GLY A 30 4.35 -1.06 23.26
N GLN A 31 3.23 -0.46 22.88
CA GLN A 31 2.49 0.55 23.64
C GLN A 31 1.30 -0.04 24.44
N GLY A 32 1.13 -1.37 24.45
CA GLY A 32 0.00 -2.04 25.11
C GLY A 32 -1.35 -1.82 24.43
N LYS A 33 -1.36 -1.39 23.16
CA LYS A 33 -2.55 -1.21 22.33
C LYS A 33 -2.83 -2.47 21.52
N ALA A 34 -4.11 -2.67 21.18
CA ALA A 34 -4.48 -3.72 20.23
C ALA A 34 -3.89 -3.40 18.84
N PRO A 35 -3.27 -4.37 18.14
CA PRO A 35 -2.66 -4.14 16.83
C PRO A 35 -3.71 -3.76 15.79
N GLY A 36 -3.50 -2.62 15.12
CA GLY A 36 -4.38 -2.13 14.05
C GLY A 36 -3.89 -2.44 12.64
N SER A 37 -4.71 -2.10 11.63
CA SER A 37 -4.31 -2.10 10.22
C SER A 37 -4.09 -0.70 9.65
N LYS A 38 -4.30 0.34 10.47
CA LYS A 38 -4.04 1.73 10.09
C LYS A 38 -2.54 1.99 10.16
N VAL A 39 -2.00 2.73 9.20
CA VAL A 39 -0.60 3.18 9.24
C VAL A 39 -0.60 4.66 9.61
N ASP A 40 0.13 5.04 10.66
CA ASP A 40 0.33 6.46 10.98
C ASP A 40 1.36 7.08 10.03
N ILE A 41 0.85 7.78 9.00
CA ILE A 41 1.68 8.44 7.99
C ILE A 41 2.54 9.55 8.61
N ALA A 42 2.09 10.19 9.70
CA ALA A 42 2.83 11.27 10.35
C ALA A 42 4.09 10.73 11.05
N ALA A 43 4.03 9.51 11.58
CA ALA A 43 5.14 8.81 12.22
C ALA A 43 6.19 8.28 11.22
N LEU A 44 5.86 8.20 9.91
CA LEU A 44 6.80 7.75 8.90
C LEU A 44 7.91 8.77 8.65
N ASP A 45 9.14 8.27 8.52
CA ASP A 45 10.27 9.06 8.07
C ASP A 45 10.07 9.60 6.64
N ARG A 46 10.85 10.63 6.31
CA ARG A 46 10.71 11.34 5.02
C ARG A 46 10.97 10.42 3.81
N PRO A 47 11.98 9.53 3.81
CA PRO A 47 12.19 8.56 2.74
C PRO A 47 11.01 7.60 2.53
N THR A 48 10.49 7.00 3.60
CA THR A 48 9.38 6.04 3.53
C THR A 48 8.11 6.72 3.06
N ARG A 49 7.83 7.93 3.55
CA ARG A 49 6.70 8.74 3.08
C ARG A 49 6.80 9.06 1.58
N LYS A 50 8.00 9.38 1.08
CA LYS A 50 8.24 9.60 -0.36
C LYS A 50 8.02 8.32 -1.17
N ARG A 51 8.50 7.17 -0.69
CA ARG A 51 8.29 5.86 -1.32
C ARG A 51 6.80 5.50 -1.36
N LEU A 52 6.09 5.65 -0.24
CA LEU A 52 4.65 5.42 -0.15
C LEU A 52 3.88 6.28 -1.16
N ARG A 53 4.16 7.59 -1.24
CA ARG A 53 3.53 8.47 -2.24
C ARG A 53 3.82 8.04 -3.68
N LYS A 54 5.04 7.62 -3.98
CA LYS A 54 5.41 7.15 -5.32
C LYS A 54 4.60 5.91 -5.71
N VAL A 55 4.53 4.96 -4.80
CA VAL A 55 3.86 3.67 -5.03
C VAL A 55 2.34 3.81 -5.09
N LEU A 56 1.74 4.66 -4.24
CA LEU A 56 0.31 4.97 -4.35
C LEU A 56 -0.07 5.64 -5.67
N ARG A 57 0.82 6.47 -6.24
CA ARG A 57 0.63 7.07 -7.57
C ARG A 57 0.74 6.05 -8.70
N SER A 58 1.55 5.00 -8.54
CA SER A 58 1.66 3.95 -9.56
C SER A 58 0.51 2.95 -9.53
N VAL A 59 -0.38 3.01 -8.53
CA VAL A 59 -1.58 2.16 -8.46
C VAL A 59 -2.88 2.95 -8.59
N SER A 60 -2.83 4.28 -8.73
CA SER A 60 -4.02 5.14 -8.73
C SER A 60 -4.97 4.90 -9.90
N HIS A 61 -4.47 4.30 -10.99
CA HIS A 61 -5.26 3.93 -12.17
C HIS A 61 -5.85 2.51 -12.09
N LEU A 62 -5.45 1.71 -11.09
CA LEU A 62 -5.95 0.33 -10.93
C LEU A 62 -7.45 0.21 -10.61
N PRO A 63 -8.11 1.13 -9.88
CA PRO A 63 -9.56 1.04 -9.69
C PRO A 63 -10.34 1.08 -11.01
N GLN A 64 -9.88 1.91 -11.96
CA GLN A 64 -10.46 1.96 -13.30
C GLN A 64 -10.20 0.65 -14.06
N LEU A 65 -8.99 0.12 -13.99
CA LEU A 65 -8.64 -1.16 -14.63
C LEU A 65 -9.41 -2.35 -14.06
N ALA A 66 -9.67 -2.37 -12.74
CA ALA A 66 -10.47 -3.42 -12.10
C ALA A 66 -11.93 -3.39 -12.59
N LEU A 67 -12.50 -2.21 -12.79
CA LEU A 67 -13.83 -2.04 -13.38
C LEU A 67 -13.86 -2.50 -14.84
N ASP A 68 -12.84 -2.15 -15.63
CA ASP A 68 -12.75 -2.56 -17.03
C ASP A 68 -12.65 -4.09 -17.17
N VAL A 69 -11.86 -4.75 -16.31
CA VAL A 69 -11.76 -6.23 -16.27
C VAL A 69 -13.09 -6.86 -15.86
N ALA A 70 -13.79 -6.30 -14.87
CA ALA A 70 -15.08 -6.80 -14.43
C ALA A 70 -16.20 -6.58 -15.47
N ALA A 71 -16.09 -5.55 -16.31
CA ALA A 71 -17.05 -5.26 -17.38
C ALA A 71 -16.83 -6.12 -18.65
N CYS A 72 -15.65 -6.75 -18.77
CA CYS A 72 -15.33 -7.68 -19.86
C CYS A 72 -15.54 -9.16 -19.49
N GLY A 73 -16.05 -9.46 -18.29
CA GLY A 73 -16.46 -10.80 -17.86
C GLY A 73 -17.98 -10.93 -17.84
#